data_AF-A9XAN5-F1
#
_entry.id   AF-A9XAN5-F1
#
_cell.length_a   1.000
_cell.length_b   1.000
_cell.length_c   1.000
_cell.angle_alpha   90.00
_cell.angle_beta   90.00
_cell.angle_gamma   90.00
#
_symmetry.space_group_name_H-M   'P 1'
#
loop_
_entity.id
_entity.type
_entity.pdbx_description
1 polymer ?
#
loop_
_entity_poly.entity_id
_entity_poly.type
_entity_poly.pdbx_seq_one_letter_code
_entity_poly.pdbx_strand_id
1 'polypeptide(L)'
;AWFKLTHRDMGPRSRYVGPEVPSEDFIWQIPFPLLARPSSANRTSPALKKEVLATGIDASKLISTAWASASTFRGSDKRGGANGAR
;
A
#
# COMPACT_ATOMS: atom_id res chain seq x y z
N ALA A 1 22.01 10.22 7.11
CA ALA A 1 22.31 8.79 7.38
C ALA A 1 21.67 8.28 8.68
N TRP A 2 21.81 9.01 9.79
CA TRP A 2 21.27 8.60 11.12
C TRP A 2 19.76 8.35 11.15
N PHE A 3 18.94 9.28 10.64
CA PHE A 3 17.48 9.13 10.63
C PHE A 3 17.04 7.82 9.94
N LYS A 4 17.59 7.53 8.76
CA LYS A 4 17.33 6.27 8.04
C LYS A 4 17.73 5.05 8.88
N LEU A 5 18.86 5.08 9.57
CA LEU A 5 19.32 3.96 10.39
C LEU A 5 18.28 3.58 11.47
N THR A 6 17.71 4.59 12.14
CA THR A 6 16.78 4.41 13.25
C THR A 6 15.31 4.24 12.84
N HIS A 7 14.98 4.40 11.55
CA HIS A 7 13.59 4.37 11.06
C HIS A 7 13.35 3.41 9.89
N ARG A 8 14.38 2.75 9.36
CA ARG A 8 14.30 1.88 8.16
C ARG A 8 13.35 0.67 8.29
N ASP A 9 13.07 0.23 9.51
CA ASP A 9 12.24 -0.93 9.85
C ASP A 9 10.85 -0.54 10.42
N MET A 10 10.56 0.76 10.46
CA MET A 10 9.24 1.26 10.84
C MET A 10 8.19 1.13 9.72
N GLY A 11 8.60 0.80 8.48
CA GLY A 11 7.69 0.69 7.35
C GLY A 11 7.15 2.05 6.87
N PRO A 12 5.88 2.12 6.41
CA PRO A 12 5.33 3.33 5.81
C PRO A 12 5.23 4.49 6.80
N ARG A 13 5.39 5.72 6.29
CA ARG A 13 5.35 6.97 7.06
C ARG A 13 4.05 7.18 7.83
N SER A 14 2.94 6.57 7.41
CA SER A 14 1.66 6.58 8.14
C SER A 14 1.73 5.98 9.54
N ARG A 15 2.82 5.25 9.87
CA ARG A 15 3.07 4.72 11.23
C ARG A 15 3.84 5.66 12.14
N TYR A 16 4.35 6.79 11.62
CA TYR A 16 5.16 7.71 12.40
C TYR A 16 4.22 8.59 13.23
N VAL A 17 4.55 8.80 14.50
CA VAL A 17 3.71 9.53 15.46
C VAL A 17 4.58 10.51 16.23
N GLY A 18 4.05 11.70 16.48
CA GLY A 18 4.71 12.74 17.28
C GLY A 18 4.93 14.03 16.50
N PRO A 19 5.31 15.12 17.21
CA PRO A 19 5.47 16.44 16.61
C PRO A 19 6.73 16.58 15.74
N GLU A 20 7.72 15.72 15.92
CA GLU A 20 9.02 15.78 15.22
C GLU A 20 9.06 14.96 13.92
N VAL A 21 7.92 14.42 13.47
CA VAL A 21 7.86 13.68 12.21
C VAL A 21 8.21 14.65 11.06
N PRO A 22 9.32 14.43 10.33
CA PRO A 22 9.72 15.36 9.27
C PRO A 22 8.63 15.48 8.21
N SER A 23 8.48 16.66 7.61
CA SER A 23 7.54 16.88 6.50
C SER A 23 8.00 16.24 5.19
N GLU A 24 9.30 16.07 5.01
CA GLU A 24 9.93 15.47 3.82
C GLU A 24 9.61 13.97 3.68
N ASP A 25 9.36 13.53 2.44
CA ASP A 25 9.28 12.11 2.10
C ASP A 25 10.66 11.59 1.67
N PHE A 26 11.07 10.46 2.24
CA PHE A 26 12.35 9.85 1.87
C PHE A 26 12.17 8.67 0.92
N ILE A 27 12.96 8.60 -0.15
CA ILE A 27 12.89 7.52 -1.18
C ILE A 27 12.94 6.11 -0.56
N TRP A 28 13.71 5.91 0.51
CA TRP A 28 13.84 4.60 1.16
C TRP A 28 12.58 4.15 1.92
N GLN A 29 11.64 5.06 2.18
CA GLN A 29 10.33 4.75 2.77
C GLN A 29 9.32 4.25 1.72
N ILE A 30 9.69 4.26 0.43
CA ILE A 30 8.80 3.95 -0.70
C ILE A 30 7.54 4.85 -0.66
N PRO A 31 7.70 6.18 -0.77
CA PRO A 31 6.56 7.07 -0.83
C PRO A 31 5.75 6.76 -2.09
N PHE A 32 4.44 6.76 -1.96
CA PHE A 32 3.49 6.71 -3.07
C PHE A 32 2.68 8.00 -3.10
N PRO A 33 2.16 8.42 -4.26
CA PRO A 33 1.42 9.67 -4.37
C PRO A 33 0.29 9.72 -3.34
N LEU A 34 0.22 10.82 -2.60
CA LEU A 34 -0.93 11.12 -1.77
C LEU A 34 -2.18 11.17 -2.67
N LEU A 35 -3.28 10.65 -2.16
CA LEU A 35 -4.52 10.60 -2.91
C LEU A 35 -4.98 12.05 -3.21
N ALA A 36 -4.91 12.45 -4.48
CA ALA A 36 -5.21 13.82 -4.91
C ALA A 36 -6.70 14.20 -4.76
N ARG A 37 -7.58 13.21 -4.59
CA ARG A 37 -9.02 13.37 -4.38
C ARG A 37 -9.42 12.71 -3.07
N PRO A 38 -10.38 13.25 -2.29
CA PRO A 38 -10.99 12.51 -1.20
C PRO A 38 -11.44 11.14 -1.72
N SER A 39 -10.90 10.07 -1.13
CA SER A 39 -11.31 8.72 -1.45
C SER A 39 -12.80 8.60 -1.15
N SER A 40 -13.57 7.95 -2.02
CA SER A 40 -14.80 7.31 -1.58
C SER A 40 -14.39 6.27 -0.53
N ALA A 41 -14.45 6.66 0.74
CA ALA A 41 -13.89 5.92 1.85
C ALA A 41 -14.30 4.44 1.81
N ASN A 42 -13.29 3.55 1.86
CA ASN A 42 -13.33 2.18 2.38
C ASN A 42 -14.55 1.32 2.05
N ARG A 43 -15.14 1.47 0.86
CA ARG A 43 -16.18 0.55 0.40
C ARG A 43 -15.74 -0.06 -0.91
N THR A 44 -15.53 -1.36 -0.89
CA THR A 44 -15.53 -2.11 -2.14
C THR A 44 -16.91 -1.91 -2.76
N SER A 45 -16.97 -1.12 -3.84
CA SER A 45 -18.22 -0.86 -4.53
C SER A 45 -18.77 -2.17 -5.09
N PRO A 46 -20.00 -2.59 -4.73
CA PRO A 46 -20.63 -3.75 -5.35
C PRO A 46 -20.71 -3.63 -6.87
N ALA A 47 -20.81 -2.41 -7.41
CA ALA A 47 -20.76 -2.15 -8.85
C ALA A 47 -19.39 -2.51 -9.44
N LEU A 48 -18.29 -2.06 -8.83
CA LEU A 48 -16.94 -2.40 -9.29
C LEU A 48 -16.66 -3.91 -9.24
N LYS A 49 -17.14 -4.62 -8.21
CA LYS A 49 -17.00 -6.09 -8.18
C LYS A 49 -17.72 -6.74 -9.36
N LYS A 50 -18.94 -6.28 -9.68
CA LYS A 50 -19.70 -6.78 -10.84
C LYS A 50 -18.98 -6.48 -12.16
N GLU A 51 -18.44 -5.28 -12.32
CA GLU A 51 -17.66 -4.89 -13.49
C GLU A 51 -16.41 -5.76 -13.67
N VAL A 52 -15.64 -5.97 -12.59
CA VAL A 52 -14.46 -6.85 -12.62
C VAL A 52 -14.84 -8.29 -12.98
N LEU A 53 -15.93 -8.83 -12.42
CA LEU A 53 -16.41 -10.17 -12.76
C LEU A 53 -16.94 -10.26 -14.20
N ALA A 54 -17.50 -9.18 -14.73
CA ALA A 54 -17.99 -9.11 -16.11
C ALA A 54 -16.87 -9.10 -17.16
N THR A 55 -15.61 -8.86 -16.77
CA THR A 55 -14.46 -8.93 -17.68
C THR A 55 -14.19 -10.35 -18.22
N GLY A 56 -14.77 -11.38 -17.61
CA GLY A 56 -14.52 -12.78 -18.00
C GLY A 56 -13.12 -13.28 -17.65
N ILE A 57 -12.35 -12.54 -16.84
CA ILE A 57 -11.07 -13.02 -16.32
C ILE A 57 -11.32 -14.21 -15.40
N ASP A 58 -10.56 -15.28 -15.64
CA ASP A 58 -10.63 -16.49 -14.83
C ASP A 58 -10.38 -16.20 -13.34
N ALA A 59 -11.16 -16.84 -12.48
CA ALA A 59 -11.11 -16.63 -11.04
C ALA A 59 -9.71 -16.93 -10.46
N SER A 60 -9.00 -17.94 -10.98
CA SER A 60 -7.66 -18.28 -10.52
C SER A 60 -6.65 -17.16 -10.82
N LYS A 61 -6.82 -16.44 -11.95
CA LYS A 61 -5.99 -15.26 -12.28
C LYS A 61 -6.26 -14.10 -11.34
N LEU A 62 -7.53 -13.83 -11.03
CA LEU A 62 -7.90 -12.78 -10.08
C LEU A 62 -7.29 -13.05 -8.70
N ILE A 63 -7.42 -14.30 -8.22
CA ILE A 63 -6.89 -14.74 -6.94
C ILE A 63 -5.35 -14.65 -6.93
N SER A 64 -4.71 -15.21 -7.95
CA SER A 64 -3.24 -15.24 -8.04
C SER A 64 -2.66 -13.83 -8.14
N THR A 65 -3.32 -12.93 -8.88
CA THR A 65 -2.89 -11.52 -9.00
C THR A 65 -3.03 -10.79 -7.67
N ALA A 66 -4.17 -10.95 -6.97
CA ALA A 66 -4.38 -10.35 -5.66
C ALA A 66 -3.38 -10.88 -4.62
N TRP A 67 -3.10 -12.19 -4.64
CA TRP A 67 -2.12 -12.81 -3.75
C TRP A 67 -0.70 -12.35 -4.05
N ALA A 68 -0.28 -12.36 -5.32
CA ALA A 68 1.05 -11.92 -5.73
C ALA A 68 1.34 -10.48 -5.27
N SER A 69 0.33 -9.61 -5.35
CA SER A 69 0.39 -8.24 -4.86
C SER A 69 0.52 -8.16 -3.33
N ALA A 70 -0.39 -8.80 -2.59
CA ALA A 70 -0.44 -8.69 -1.14
C ALA A 70 0.68 -9.45 -0.40
N SER A 71 1.12 -10.60 -0.92
CA SER A 71 2.05 -11.52 -0.26
C SER A 71 3.50 -11.01 -0.16
N THR A 72 3.82 -9.90 -0.81
CA THR A 72 5.13 -9.23 -0.67
C THR A 72 5.31 -8.56 0.70
N PHE A 73 4.23 -8.39 1.47
CA PHE A 73 4.31 -7.82 2.81
C PHE A 73 5.11 -8.71 3.76
N ARG A 74 6.03 -8.09 4.51
CA ARG A 74 6.80 -8.77 5.55
C ARG A 74 6.74 -8.01 6.87
N GLY A 75 6.40 -8.71 7.95
CA GLY A 75 6.21 -8.11 9.27
C GLY A 75 7.49 -7.58 9.92
N SER A 76 8.66 -8.03 9.47
CA SER A 76 9.97 -7.67 10.03
C SER A 76 10.24 -6.16 9.93
N ASP A 77 10.09 -5.58 8.75
CA ASP A 77 10.29 -4.15 8.48
C ASP A 77 9.03 -3.43 7.96
N LYS A 78 7.91 -4.16 7.88
CA LYS A 78 6.59 -3.66 7.44
C LYS A 78 6.61 -3.08 6.03
N ARG A 79 7.53 -3.56 5.19
CA ARG A 79 7.58 -3.25 3.75
C ARG A 79 6.76 -4.26 2.95
N GLY A 80 6.45 -3.89 1.71
CA GLY A 80 5.64 -4.69 0.79
C GLY A 80 4.14 -4.59 1.07
N GLY A 81 3.38 -5.46 0.40
CA GLY A 81 1.93 -5.47 0.39
C GLY A 81 1.34 -4.73 -0.82
N ALA A 82 0.02 -4.85 -0.98
CA ALA A 82 -0.69 -4.40 -2.18
C ALA A 82 -0.80 -2.87 -2.32
N ASN A 83 -0.50 -2.11 -1.26
CA ASN A 83 -0.58 -0.66 -1.31
C ASN A 83 0.51 -0.08 -2.22
N GLY A 84 0.14 0.87 -3.07
CA GLY A 84 0.97 1.32 -4.19
C GLY A 84 0.86 0.46 -5.46
N ALA A 85 -0.13 -0.45 -5.51
CA ALA A 85 -0.46 -1.30 -6.65
C ALA A 85 0.72 -2.16 -7.15
N ARG A 86 1.36 -2.87 -6.21
CA ARG A 86 2.52 -3.75 -6.45
C ARG A 86 2.20 -5.18 -6.09
#